data_AF-A0A258JRN9-F1
#
_entry.id   AF-A0A258JRN9-F1
#
_cell.length_a   1.000
_cell.length_b   1.000
_cell.length_c   1.000
_cell.angle_alpha   90.00
_cell.angle_beta   90.00
_cell.angle_gamma   90.00
#
_symmetry.space_group_name_H-M   'P 1'
#
loop_
_entity.id
_entity.type
_entity.pdbx_description
1 polymer ?
#
loop_
_entity_poly.entity_id
_entity_poly.type
_entity_poly.pdbx_seq_one_letter_code
_entity_poly.pdbx_strand_id
1 'polypeptide(L)'
;MEFGKIIISENAAKSENPQDIINSNISVINLMREEKIDDDLIHEDALMSYYLDYYVAQHTEGDFAQFVYKSGWNKELNELIEEGLQLIGAEKHLELFQQQAKKVRLMSSVKLNKFLQGKLEGVNPTRDLLNNDTFFELEENLVQLNAAFLKSHPDTEVLSVDEMFATLEEFIGREIKRE
;
A
#
# COMPACT_ATOMS: atom_id res chain seq x y z
N MET A 1 -16.32 -15.14 7.79
CA MET A 1 -15.15 -15.31 8.67
C MET A 1 -14.02 -14.61 7.95
N GLU A 2 -13.26 -13.76 8.63
CA GLU A 2 -12.11 -13.07 8.03
C GLU A 2 -10.97 -14.08 7.77
N PHE A 3 -10.15 -13.84 6.75
CA PHE A 3 -9.04 -14.71 6.33
C PHE A 3 -7.93 -14.78 7.38
N GLY A 4 -7.83 -13.79 8.27
CA GLY A 4 -7.08 -13.86 9.54
C GLY A 4 -5.58 -14.14 9.45
N LYS A 5 -5.01 -14.18 8.24
CA LYS A 5 -3.62 -14.55 7.97
C LYS A 5 -3.00 -13.58 6.97
N ILE A 6 -1.71 -13.34 7.14
CA ILE A 6 -0.85 -12.72 6.13
C ILE A 6 -0.04 -13.83 5.48
N ILE A 7 -0.05 -13.95 4.15
CA ILE A 7 0.66 -15.04 3.47
C ILE A 7 1.85 -14.49 2.67
N ILE A 8 3.01 -15.09 2.89
CA ILE A 8 4.24 -14.83 2.13
C ILE A 8 4.76 -16.16 1.59
N SER A 9 5.20 -16.19 0.33
CA SER A 9 5.79 -17.40 -0.25
C SER A 9 7.16 -17.69 0.37
N GLU A 10 7.52 -18.97 0.46
CA GLU A 10 8.86 -19.37 0.90
C GLU A 10 9.99 -18.71 0.08
N ASN A 11 9.78 -18.56 -1.22
CA ASN A 11 10.77 -17.95 -2.12
C ASN A 11 11.00 -16.48 -1.77
N ALA A 12 9.91 -15.73 -1.56
CA ALA A 12 9.98 -14.34 -1.13
C ALA A 12 10.63 -14.20 0.26
N ALA A 13 10.28 -15.07 1.20
CA ALA A 13 10.84 -15.05 2.56
C ALA A 13 12.37 -15.30 2.59
N LYS A 14 12.88 -16.04 1.60
CA LYS A 14 14.31 -16.34 1.39
C LYS A 14 15.02 -15.30 0.51
N SER A 15 14.29 -14.38 -0.12
CA SER A 15 14.88 -13.35 -0.99
C SER A 15 15.66 -12.31 -0.19
N GLU A 16 16.74 -11.81 -0.79
CA GLU A 16 17.49 -10.66 -0.28
C GLU A 16 16.84 -9.33 -0.69
N ASN A 17 15.89 -9.35 -1.63
CA ASN A 17 15.16 -8.17 -2.07
C ASN A 17 13.89 -7.98 -1.21
N PRO A 18 13.79 -6.91 -0.40
CA PRO A 18 12.62 -6.63 0.43
C PRO A 18 11.32 -6.51 -0.39
N GLN A 19 11.41 -6.03 -1.63
CA GLN A 19 10.25 -5.89 -2.51
C GLN A 19 9.60 -7.26 -2.82
N ASP A 20 10.36 -8.36 -2.82
CA ASP A 20 9.80 -9.68 -3.13
C ASP A 20 8.83 -10.15 -2.04
N ILE A 21 9.08 -9.78 -0.77
CA ILE A 21 8.18 -10.04 0.36
C ILE A 21 6.86 -9.29 0.19
N ILE A 22 6.95 -8.00 -0.13
CA ILE A 22 5.78 -7.14 -0.35
C ILE A 22 4.99 -7.62 -1.57
N ASN A 23 5.67 -7.91 -2.68
CA ASN A 23 5.05 -8.44 -3.88
C ASN A 23 4.34 -9.77 -3.62
N SER A 24 4.90 -10.63 -2.77
CA SER A 24 4.24 -11.89 -2.39
C SER A 24 2.92 -11.65 -1.66
N ASN A 25 2.88 -10.69 -0.72
CA ASN A 25 1.65 -10.29 -0.03
C ASN A 25 0.64 -9.69 -1.04
N ILE A 26 1.10 -8.81 -1.94
CA ILE A 26 0.30 -8.20 -3.00
C ILE A 26 -0.34 -9.26 -3.90
N SER A 27 0.41 -10.29 -4.30
CA SER A 27 -0.12 -11.39 -5.12
C SER A 27 -1.26 -12.13 -4.44
N VAL A 28 -1.17 -12.38 -3.13
CA VAL A 28 -2.24 -13.02 -2.36
C VAL A 28 -3.49 -12.14 -2.31
N ILE A 29 -3.34 -10.85 -1.99
CA ILE A 29 -4.45 -9.89 -1.93
C ILE A 29 -5.13 -9.76 -3.30
N ASN A 30 -4.35 -9.65 -4.37
CA ASN A 30 -4.90 -9.57 -5.72
C ASN A 30 -5.67 -10.84 -6.09
N LEU A 31 -5.14 -12.00 -5.75
CA LEU A 31 -5.84 -13.27 -5.97
C LEU A 31 -7.16 -13.32 -5.18
N MET A 32 -7.17 -12.93 -3.91
CA MET A 32 -8.40 -12.84 -3.12
C MET A 32 -9.44 -11.91 -3.75
N ARG A 33 -9.02 -10.74 -4.25
CA ARG A 33 -9.89 -9.79 -4.96
C ARG A 33 -10.40 -10.33 -6.30
N GLU A 34 -9.56 -11.03 -7.05
CA GLU A 34 -9.93 -11.72 -8.29
C GLU A 34 -11.03 -12.75 -8.01
N GLU A 35 -10.90 -13.47 -6.90
CA GLU A 35 -11.88 -14.44 -6.41
C GLU A 35 -13.11 -13.80 -5.72
N LYS A 36 -13.25 -12.47 -5.78
CA LYS A 36 -14.37 -11.67 -5.25
C LYS A 36 -14.51 -11.71 -3.73
N ILE A 37 -13.39 -11.87 -3.04
CA ILE A 37 -13.34 -11.64 -1.60
C ILE A 37 -13.29 -10.13 -1.36
N ASP A 38 -14.21 -9.65 -0.54
CA ASP A 38 -14.26 -8.25 -0.12
C ASP A 38 -13.06 -7.94 0.81
N ASP A 39 -12.55 -6.71 0.72
CA ASP A 39 -11.36 -6.28 1.47
C ASP A 39 -11.56 -6.37 3.00
N ASP A 40 -12.79 -6.27 3.49
CA ASP A 40 -13.15 -6.45 4.90
C ASP A 40 -12.97 -7.89 5.40
N LEU A 41 -12.81 -8.86 4.49
CA LEU A 41 -12.49 -10.25 4.80
C LEU A 41 -10.99 -10.54 4.71
N ILE A 42 -10.17 -9.59 4.24
CA ILE A 42 -8.72 -9.72 4.14
C ILE A 42 -8.08 -9.17 5.43
N HIS A 43 -6.96 -9.74 5.86
CA HIS A 43 -6.25 -9.26 7.03
C HIS A 43 -5.88 -7.77 6.88
N GLU A 44 -6.22 -6.94 7.88
CA GLU A 44 -6.06 -5.48 7.82
C GLU A 44 -4.59 -5.06 7.59
N ASP A 45 -3.66 -5.66 8.31
CA ASP A 45 -2.22 -5.39 8.16
C ASP A 45 -1.64 -5.84 6.80
N ALA A 46 -2.24 -6.86 6.17
CA ALA A 46 -1.88 -7.24 4.80
C ALA A 46 -2.28 -6.15 3.81
N LEU A 47 -3.50 -5.61 3.94
CA LEU A 47 -3.98 -4.48 3.14
C LEU A 47 -3.19 -3.21 3.43
N MET A 48 -2.89 -2.91 4.69
CA MET A 48 -2.05 -1.77 5.07
C MET A 48 -0.70 -1.83 4.35
N SER A 49 -0.04 -2.98 4.37
CA SER A 49 1.21 -3.20 3.64
C SER A 49 1.06 -2.99 2.13
N TYR A 50 -0.02 -3.49 1.52
CA TYR A 50 -0.36 -3.28 0.11
C TYR A 50 -0.50 -1.79 -0.21
N TYR A 51 -1.20 -1.03 0.63
CA TYR A 51 -1.44 0.39 0.39
C TYR A 51 -0.21 1.25 0.66
N LEU A 52 0.67 0.87 1.57
CA LEU A 52 1.99 1.49 1.72
C LEU A 52 2.84 1.31 0.47
N ASP A 53 2.85 0.13 -0.14
CA ASP A 53 3.53 -0.10 -1.42
C ASP A 53 2.94 0.79 -2.53
N TYR A 54 1.60 0.85 -2.62
CA TYR A 54 0.92 1.77 -3.53
C TYR A 54 1.35 3.23 -3.29
N TYR A 55 1.43 3.69 -2.05
CA TYR A 55 1.87 5.03 -1.69
C TYR A 55 3.30 5.32 -2.16
N VAL A 56 4.23 4.39 -1.94
CA VAL A 56 5.63 4.47 -2.41
C VAL A 56 5.71 4.50 -3.93
N ALA A 57 4.94 3.64 -4.61
CA ALA A 57 4.90 3.59 -6.06
C ALA A 57 4.41 4.92 -6.66
N GLN A 58 3.33 5.49 -6.10
CA GLN A 58 2.82 6.79 -6.58
C GLN A 58 3.83 7.93 -6.35
N HIS A 59 4.58 7.92 -5.24
CA HIS A 59 5.65 8.89 -5.02
C HIS A 59 6.75 8.74 -6.07
N THR A 60 7.16 7.50 -6.34
CA THR A 60 8.24 7.22 -7.28
C THR A 60 7.86 7.60 -8.72
N GLU A 61 6.60 7.39 -9.11
CA GLU A 61 6.11 7.65 -10.47
C GLU A 61 5.73 9.11 -10.73
N GLY A 62 5.32 9.88 -9.72
CA GLY A 62 4.95 11.29 -9.91
C GLY A 62 4.73 12.09 -8.64
N ASP A 63 5.45 11.71 -7.58
CA ASP A 63 5.51 12.39 -6.29
C ASP A 63 4.13 12.46 -5.58
N PHE A 64 4.05 13.19 -4.47
CA PHE A 64 2.86 13.27 -3.63
C PHE A 64 1.63 13.73 -4.42
N ALA A 65 1.77 14.62 -5.40
CA ALA A 65 0.63 15.03 -6.23
C ALA A 65 0.02 13.86 -7.02
N GLN A 66 0.83 12.90 -7.48
CA GLN A 66 0.31 11.72 -8.15
C GLN A 66 -0.46 10.83 -7.17
N PHE A 67 0.04 10.65 -5.95
CA PHE A 67 -0.70 9.95 -4.89
C PHE A 67 -2.06 10.62 -4.63
N VAL A 68 -2.09 11.94 -4.42
CA VAL A 68 -3.34 12.70 -4.21
C VAL A 68 -4.30 12.52 -5.38
N TYR A 69 -3.79 12.59 -6.61
CA TYR A 69 -4.59 12.49 -7.83
C TYR A 69 -5.17 11.08 -8.01
N LYS A 70 -4.34 10.04 -7.91
CA LYS A 70 -4.70 8.65 -8.20
C LYS A 70 -5.55 8.01 -7.09
N SER A 71 -5.34 8.41 -5.84
CA SER A 71 -6.18 8.00 -4.70
C SER A 71 -7.54 8.72 -4.67
N GLY A 72 -7.71 9.79 -5.45
CA GLY A 72 -8.86 10.69 -5.33
C GLY A 72 -8.90 11.43 -3.99
N TRP A 73 -7.78 11.50 -3.26
CA TRP A 73 -7.71 11.98 -1.88
C TRP A 73 -8.72 11.27 -0.95
N ASN A 74 -8.86 9.95 -1.13
CA ASN A 74 -9.74 9.12 -0.32
C ASN A 74 -9.34 9.18 1.16
N LYS A 75 -10.32 9.47 2.04
CA LYS A 75 -10.07 9.68 3.47
C LYS A 75 -9.59 8.41 4.17
N GLU A 76 -10.24 7.28 3.95
CA GLU A 76 -9.92 6.00 4.59
C GLU A 76 -8.52 5.53 4.19
N LEU A 77 -8.17 5.64 2.90
CA LEU A 77 -6.82 5.34 2.44
C LEU A 77 -5.78 6.25 3.09
N ASN A 78 -6.06 7.55 3.21
CA ASN A 78 -5.12 8.48 3.85
C ASN A 78 -4.92 8.18 5.34
N GLU A 79 -5.99 7.79 6.05
CA GLU A 79 -5.92 7.36 7.45
C GLU A 79 -5.10 6.06 7.57
N LEU A 80 -5.31 5.11 6.66
CA LEU A 80 -4.55 3.86 6.60
C LEU A 80 -3.06 4.08 6.31
N ILE A 81 -2.69 5.02 5.43
CA ILE A 81 -1.29 5.38 5.21
C ILE A 81 -0.67 5.98 6.47
N GLU A 82 -1.39 6.87 7.16
CA GLU A 82 -0.91 7.50 8.39
C GLU A 82 -0.67 6.45 9.50
N GLU A 83 -1.63 5.55 9.72
CA GLU A 83 -1.53 4.44 10.66
C GLU A 83 -0.43 3.45 10.27
N GLY A 84 -0.33 3.10 8.98
CA GLY A 84 0.68 2.19 8.47
C GLY A 84 2.10 2.72 8.65
N LEU A 85 2.34 4.00 8.32
CA LEU A 85 3.65 4.65 8.53
C LEU A 85 4.02 4.67 10.01
N GLN A 86 3.05 4.91 10.89
CA GLN A 86 3.26 4.85 12.34
C GLN A 86 3.61 3.42 12.80
N LEU A 87 2.87 2.42 12.33
CA LEU A 87 3.00 1.03 12.74
C LEU A 87 4.36 0.44 12.37
N ILE A 88 4.88 0.78 11.18
CA ILE A 88 6.20 0.32 10.72
C ILE A 88 7.36 1.16 11.25
N GLY A 89 7.08 2.19 12.05
CA GLY A 89 8.10 3.07 12.64
C GLY A 89 8.77 4.03 11.66
N ALA A 90 8.10 4.40 10.57
CA ALA A 90 8.60 5.35 9.57
C ALA A 90 8.30 6.81 9.99
N GLU A 91 8.93 7.27 11.05
CA GLU A 91 8.61 8.55 11.71
C GLU A 91 8.81 9.77 10.78
N LYS A 92 9.86 9.80 9.96
CA LYS A 92 10.14 10.92 9.04
C LYS A 92 9.18 10.93 7.87
N HIS A 93 8.85 9.77 7.31
CA HIS A 93 7.82 9.67 6.28
C HIS A 93 6.43 10.03 6.83
N LEU A 94 6.11 9.62 8.06
CA LEU A 94 4.86 10.00 8.72
C LEU A 94 4.76 11.53 8.89
N GLU A 95 5.82 12.16 9.40
CA GLU A 95 5.88 13.61 9.55
C GLU A 95 5.70 14.30 8.19
N LEU A 96 6.41 13.84 7.16
CA LEU A 96 6.29 14.37 5.80
C LEU A 96 4.87 14.20 5.26
N PHE A 97 4.27 13.02 5.39
CA PHE A 97 2.90 12.75 4.96
C PHE A 97 1.91 13.71 5.64
N GLN A 98 1.99 13.88 6.96
CA GLN A 98 1.12 14.78 7.71
C GLN A 98 1.27 16.24 7.27
N GLN A 99 2.51 16.70 7.02
CA GLN A 99 2.80 18.04 6.52
C GLN A 99 2.20 18.26 5.12
N GLN A 100 2.36 17.29 4.21
CA GLN A 100 1.84 17.37 2.85
C GLN A 100 0.31 17.25 2.82
N ALA A 101 -0.27 16.34 3.60
CA ALA A 101 -1.70 16.17 3.77
C ALA A 101 -2.36 17.44 4.32
N LYS A 102 -1.69 18.17 5.21
CA LYS A 102 -2.14 19.49 5.67
C LYS A 102 -2.27 20.49 4.53
N LYS A 103 -1.35 20.49 3.56
CA LYS A 103 -1.47 21.36 2.36
C LYS A 103 -2.75 21.07 1.58
N VAL A 104 -3.08 19.78 1.38
CA VAL A 104 -4.31 19.37 0.67
C VAL A 104 -5.56 19.74 1.47
N ARG A 105 -5.58 19.46 2.78
CA ARG A 105 -6.70 19.80 3.68
C ARG A 105 -7.00 21.29 3.76
N LEU A 106 -6.00 22.15 3.57
CA LEU A 106 -6.16 23.61 3.54
C LEU A 106 -6.60 24.14 2.17
N MET A 107 -6.62 23.31 1.11
CA MET A 107 -7.16 23.73 -0.19
C MET A 107 -8.68 23.82 -0.13
N SER A 108 -9.26 24.75 -0.91
CA SER A 108 -10.70 24.76 -1.09
C SER A 108 -11.16 23.50 -1.85
N SER A 109 -12.35 22.99 -1.51
CA SER A 109 -12.96 21.87 -2.21
C SER A 109 -13.06 22.09 -3.72
N VAL A 110 -13.31 23.33 -4.16
CA VAL A 110 -13.33 23.71 -5.58
C VAL A 110 -11.96 23.51 -6.24
N LYS A 111 -10.87 23.93 -5.59
CA LYS A 111 -9.51 23.76 -6.11
C LYS A 111 -9.11 22.30 -6.16
N LEU A 112 -9.41 21.54 -5.10
CA LEU A 112 -9.12 20.11 -5.02
C LEU A 112 -9.90 19.32 -6.09
N ASN A 113 -11.21 19.54 -6.21
CA ASN A 113 -12.02 18.86 -7.23
C ASN A 113 -11.56 19.17 -8.66
N LYS A 114 -11.18 20.42 -8.94
CA LYS A 114 -10.61 20.78 -10.24
C LYS A 114 -9.30 20.06 -10.52
N PHE A 115 -8.48 19.83 -9.51
CA PHE A 115 -7.24 19.07 -9.63
C PHE A 115 -7.54 17.58 -9.90
N LEU A 116 -8.41 16.96 -9.10
CA LEU A 116 -8.75 15.53 -9.21
C LEU A 116 -9.47 15.15 -10.52
N GLN A 117 -10.25 16.07 -11.09
CA GLN A 117 -10.97 15.86 -12.36
C GLN A 117 -10.19 16.37 -13.59
N GLY A 118 -9.06 17.05 -13.37
CA GLY A 118 -8.24 17.64 -14.41
C GLY A 118 -7.25 16.65 -15.02
N LYS A 119 -6.31 17.15 -15.82
CA LYS A 119 -5.14 16.37 -16.25
C LYS A 119 -3.98 16.62 -15.30
N LEU A 120 -3.24 15.56 -14.97
CA LEU A 120 -2.05 15.67 -14.13
C LEU A 120 -0.84 16.21 -14.94
N GLU A 121 -0.76 15.87 -16.23
CA GLU A 121 0.32 16.29 -17.11
C GLU A 121 0.17 17.75 -17.60
N GLY A 122 1.28 18.32 -18.06
CA GLY A 122 1.33 19.71 -18.56
C GLY A 122 1.43 20.74 -17.44
N VAL A 123 0.93 21.95 -17.70
CA VAL A 123 0.96 23.06 -16.73
C VAL A 123 -0.09 22.79 -15.64
N ASN A 124 0.36 22.47 -14.43
CA ASN A 124 -0.51 22.16 -13.30
C ASN A 124 0.02 22.77 -11.99
N PRO A 125 -0.39 24.01 -11.65
CA PRO A 125 0.08 24.69 -10.45
C PRO A 125 -0.28 24.00 -9.13
N THR A 126 -1.31 23.14 -9.11
CA THR A 126 -1.65 22.36 -7.91
C THR A 126 -0.69 21.18 -7.74
N ARG A 127 -0.35 20.47 -8.82
CA ARG A 127 0.71 19.45 -8.81
C ARG A 127 2.02 20.06 -8.32
N ASP A 128 2.45 21.16 -8.94
CA ASP A 128 3.72 21.80 -8.64
C ASP A 128 3.81 22.31 -7.19
N LEU A 129 2.67 22.67 -6.58
CA LEU A 129 2.58 23.03 -5.17
C LEU A 129 2.65 21.83 -4.21
N LEU A 130 2.12 20.68 -4.65
CA LEU A 130 2.04 19.46 -3.85
C LEU A 130 3.33 18.67 -3.88
N ASN A 131 4.04 18.65 -5.00
CA ASN A 131 5.30 17.95 -5.16
C ASN A 131 6.34 18.46 -4.15
N ASN A 132 7.12 17.52 -3.62
CA ASN A 132 8.19 17.76 -2.68
C ASN A 132 9.22 16.63 -2.72
N ASP A 133 10.40 16.95 -3.23
CA ASP A 133 11.49 15.99 -3.37
C ASP A 133 12.03 15.45 -2.03
N THR A 134 11.67 16.05 -0.88
CA THR A 134 12.07 15.57 0.46
C THR A 134 11.81 14.07 0.65
N PHE A 135 10.76 13.50 0.04
CA PHE A 135 10.49 12.06 0.11
C PHE A 135 11.70 11.21 -0.31
N PHE A 136 12.42 11.64 -1.35
CA PHE A 136 13.58 10.93 -1.90
C PHE A 136 14.88 11.22 -1.13
N GLU A 137 14.87 12.22 -0.25
CA GLU A 137 16.02 12.61 0.57
C GLU A 137 16.03 11.93 1.95
N LEU A 138 14.91 11.31 2.35
CA LEU A 138 14.80 10.60 3.62
C LEU A 138 15.62 9.30 3.60
N GLU A 139 16.41 9.08 4.65
CA GLU A 139 17.18 7.84 4.84
C GLU A 139 16.29 6.63 5.19
N GLU A 140 15.09 6.88 5.71
CA GLU A 140 14.10 5.84 6.00
C GLU A 140 13.67 5.11 4.72
N ASN A 141 13.94 3.82 4.66
CA ASN A 141 13.57 2.98 3.53
C ASN A 141 12.22 2.30 3.80
N LEU A 142 11.14 2.88 3.27
CA LEU A 142 9.78 2.35 3.45
C LEU A 142 9.61 0.92 2.94
N VAL A 143 10.31 0.53 1.87
CA VAL A 143 10.26 -0.83 1.33
C VAL A 143 10.88 -1.81 2.33
N GLN A 144 12.01 -1.46 2.95
CA GLN A 144 12.64 -2.29 3.98
C GLN A 144 11.78 -2.39 5.24
N LEU A 145 11.23 -1.27 5.71
CA LEU A 145 10.38 -1.23 6.91
C LEU A 145 9.09 -2.04 6.71
N ASN A 146 8.42 -1.88 5.57
CA ASN A 146 7.21 -2.63 5.24
C ASN A 146 7.48 -4.15 5.10
N ALA A 147 8.56 -4.54 4.41
CA ALA A 147 8.94 -5.95 4.31
C ALA A 147 9.32 -6.56 5.68
N ALA A 148 10.01 -5.81 6.53
CA ALA A 148 10.35 -6.25 7.88
C ALA A 148 9.10 -6.42 8.76
N PHE A 149 8.15 -5.49 8.65
CA PHE A 149 6.85 -5.57 9.30
C PHE A 149 6.14 -6.87 8.92
N LEU A 150 5.93 -7.13 7.62
CA LEU A 150 5.31 -8.37 7.13
C LEU A 150 6.03 -9.62 7.63
N LYS A 151 7.36 -9.65 7.58
CA LYS A 151 8.15 -10.83 7.99
C LYS A 151 8.10 -11.10 9.51
N SER A 152 7.90 -10.07 10.31
CA SER A 152 7.88 -10.16 11.78
C SER A 152 6.47 -10.24 12.38
N HIS A 153 5.44 -10.05 11.56
CA HIS A 153 4.05 -10.03 11.99
C HIS A 153 3.63 -11.39 12.57
N PRO A 154 2.92 -11.44 13.71
CA PRO A 154 2.54 -12.69 14.38
C PRO A 154 1.62 -13.59 13.53
N ASP A 155 0.78 -12.98 12.69
CA ASP A 155 -0.18 -13.69 11.83
C ASP A 155 0.38 -14.00 10.42
N THR A 156 1.69 -13.79 10.22
CA THR A 156 2.36 -14.15 8.96
C THR A 156 2.65 -15.64 8.90
N GLU A 157 2.12 -16.28 7.86
CA GLU A 157 2.45 -17.64 7.46
C GLU A 157 3.35 -17.63 6.21
N VAL A 158 4.50 -18.29 6.32
CA VAL A 158 5.39 -18.53 5.19
C VAL A 158 5.07 -19.90 4.60
N LEU A 159 4.53 -19.92 3.38
CA LEU A 159 3.97 -21.11 2.75
C LEU A 159 4.63 -21.40 1.39
N SER A 160 4.68 -22.67 1.00
CA SER A 160 4.96 -23.03 -0.39
C SER A 160 3.79 -22.61 -1.29
N VAL A 161 4.02 -22.47 -2.61
CA VAL A 161 2.96 -22.04 -3.53
C VAL A 161 1.74 -22.96 -3.47
N ASP A 162 1.94 -24.27 -3.38
CA ASP A 162 0.83 -25.23 -3.27
C ASP A 162 0.04 -25.06 -1.96
N GLU A 163 0.72 -24.79 -0.84
CA GLU A 163 0.08 -24.53 0.45
C GLU A 163 -0.66 -23.19 0.48
N MET A 164 -0.16 -22.17 -0.23
CA MET A 164 -0.85 -20.88 -0.40
C MET A 164 -2.20 -21.10 -1.09
N PHE A 165 -2.22 -21.83 -2.21
CA PHE A 165 -3.45 -22.18 -2.91
C PHE A 165 -4.38 -23.00 -2.00
N ALA A 166 -3.87 -24.06 -1.36
CA ALA A 166 -4.69 -24.89 -0.47
C ALA A 166 -5.34 -24.08 0.66
N THR A 167 -4.59 -23.16 1.27
CA THR A 167 -5.09 -22.28 2.35
C THR A 167 -6.19 -21.34 1.85
N LEU A 168 -5.99 -20.73 0.68
CA LEU A 168 -7.00 -19.86 0.07
C LEU A 168 -8.23 -20.64 -0.39
N GLU A 169 -8.05 -21.81 -0.99
CA GLU A 169 -9.14 -22.69 -1.45
C GLU A 169 -9.98 -23.20 -0.28
N GLU A 170 -9.35 -23.53 0.85
CA GLU A 170 -10.03 -23.89 2.10
C GLU A 170 -10.88 -22.72 2.61
N PHE A 171 -10.34 -21.51 2.60
CA PHE A 171 -11.07 -20.31 3.04
C PHE A 171 -12.25 -19.97 2.13
N ILE A 172 -12.05 -20.03 0.82
CA ILE A 172 -13.07 -19.67 -0.19
C ILE A 172 -14.10 -20.80 -0.35
N GLY A 173 -13.73 -22.04 -0.05
CA GLY A 173 -14.59 -23.22 -0.16
C GLY A 173 -14.69 -23.79 -1.57
N ARG A 174 -13.72 -23.51 -2.45
CA ARG A 174 -13.61 -24.06 -3.81
C ARG A 174 -12.18 -23.96 -4.34
N GLU A 175 -11.89 -24.74 -5.37
CA GLU A 175 -10.63 -24.67 -6.11
C GLU A 175 -10.47 -23.33 -6.85
N ILE A 176 -9.23 -22.82 -6.86
CA ILE A 176 -8.81 -21.63 -7.58
C ILE A 176 -8.20 -22.07 -8.92
N LYS A 177 -8.51 -21.36 -9.99
CA LYS A 177 -7.92 -21.66 -11.28
C LYS A 177 -6.45 -21.24 -11.29
N ARG A 178 -5.57 -22.21 -11.51
CA ARG A 178 -4.14 -21.99 -11.71
C ARG A 178 -3.92 -21.76 -13.21
N GLU A 179 -3.93 -20.50 -13.65
CA GLU A 179 -3.57 -20.14 -15.04
C GLU A 179 -2.05 -20.13 -15.26
#